data_AF-A0A7V4IK58-F1
#
_entry.id   AF-A0A7V4IK58-F1
#
_cell.length_a   1.000
_cell.length_b   1.000
_cell.length_c   1.000
_cell.angle_alpha   90.00
_cell.angle_beta   90.00
_cell.angle_gamma   90.00
#
_symmetry.space_group_name_H-M   'P 1'
#
loop_
_entity.id
_entity.type
_entity.pdbx_description
1 polymer ?
#
loop_
_entity_poly.entity_id
_entity_poly.type
_entity_poly.pdbx_seq_one_letter_code
_entity_poly.pdbx_strand_id
1 'polypeptide(L)'
;MSDYILGLNLPIKNKVHESGVALIDNEGNIIFAANEERFSRIKLDGDFPEKSIEAMLDYTGINRENIKYVAVPTLNFYKKVFRFSEFIIKERLRSLIKISNLKSIAKLLLSEAKKNFEFGHS
;
A
#
# COMPACT_ATOMS: atom_id res chain seq x y z
N MET A 1 -5.94 8.44 26.02
CA MET A 1 -5.85 8.03 24.60
C MET A 1 -4.68 7.08 24.51
N SER A 2 -4.89 5.85 24.08
CA SER A 2 -3.80 4.86 24.00
C SER A 2 -2.97 5.16 22.76
N ASP A 3 -1.70 5.49 22.96
CA ASP A 3 -0.75 5.75 21.89
C ASP A 3 -0.08 4.42 21.50
N TYR A 4 -0.09 4.08 20.21
CA TYR A 4 0.56 2.87 19.69
C TYR A 4 1.77 3.18 18.81
N ILE A 5 2.71 2.23 18.78
CA ILE A 5 3.90 2.24 17.94
C ILE A 5 3.76 1.12 16.92
N LEU A 6 3.82 1.46 15.63
CA LEU A 6 3.80 0.51 14.53
C LEU A 6 5.22 0.25 14.02
N GLY A 7 5.74 -0.95 14.26
CA GLY A 7 6.93 -1.48 13.61
C GLY A 7 6.62 -2.04 12.23
N LEU A 8 7.33 -1.56 11.20
CA LEU A 8 7.22 -2.08 9.83
C LEU A 8 8.56 -2.66 9.38
N ASN A 9 8.60 -3.97 9.12
CA ASN A 9 9.76 -4.57 8.47
C ASN A 9 9.62 -4.49 6.96
N LEU A 10 10.59 -3.81 6.33
CA LEU A 10 10.64 -3.59 4.89
C LEU A 10 12.03 -3.97 4.42
N PRO A 11 12.24 -5.20 3.91
CA PRO A 11 13.54 -5.59 3.41
C PRO A 11 13.91 -4.74 2.20
N ILE A 12 15.20 -4.56 1.90
CA ILE A 12 15.67 -3.88 0.69
C ILE A 12 16.05 -4.97 -0.30
N LYS A 13 15.17 -5.20 -1.28
CA LYS A 13 15.27 -6.09 -2.45
C LYS A 13 16.37 -7.15 -2.38
N ASN A 14 16.31 -8.03 -1.40
CA ASN A 14 16.98 -9.32 -1.39
C ASN A 14 15.91 -10.35 -1.10
N LYS A 15 15.82 -11.38 -1.96
CA LYS A 15 14.83 -12.48 -1.93
C LYS A 15 14.96 -13.39 -0.70
N VAL A 16 15.48 -12.89 0.41
CA VAL A 16 15.89 -13.66 1.59
C VAL A 16 15.27 -13.11 2.88
N HIS A 17 14.42 -12.08 2.77
CA HIS A 17 13.82 -11.45 3.94
C HIS A 17 12.34 -11.18 3.69
N GLU A 18 11.54 -11.47 4.71
CA GLU A 18 10.09 -11.34 4.71
C GLU A 18 9.69 -9.96 5.25
N SER A 19 8.65 -9.36 4.69
CA SER A 19 8.04 -8.14 5.23
C SER A 19 7.01 -8.46 6.30
N GLY A 20 6.75 -7.53 7.22
CA GLY A 20 5.79 -7.78 8.29
C GLY A 20 5.56 -6.57 9.17
N VAL A 21 4.71 -6.76 10.18
CA VAL A 21 4.28 -5.71 11.11
C VAL A 21 4.36 -6.17 12.55
N ALA A 22 4.61 -5.22 13.44
CA ALA A 22 4.43 -5.38 14.88
C ALA A 22 3.76 -4.13 15.44
N LEU A 23 2.71 -4.31 16.23
CA LEU A 23 2.04 -3.26 16.98
C LEU A 23 2.39 -3.41 18.46
N ILE A 24 2.90 -2.32 19.02
CA ILE A 24 3.33 -2.26 20.42
C ILE A 24 2.59 -1.09 21.07
N ASP A 25 2.16 -1.26 22.31
CA ASP A 25 1.64 -0.15 23.10
C ASP A 25 2.77 0.72 23.68
N ASN A 26 2.40 1.79 24.37
CA ASN A 26 3.33 2.71 25.02
C ASN A 26 4.05 2.12 26.24
N GLU A 27 3.58 0.99 26.77
CA GLU A 27 4.20 0.26 27.89
C GLU A 27 5.20 -0.80 27.39
N GLY A 28 5.24 -1.05 26.08
CA GLY A 28 6.14 -2.02 25.44
C GLY A 28 5.52 -3.40 25.24
N ASN A 29 4.21 -3.57 25.50
CA ASN A 29 3.54 -4.84 25.27
C ASN A 29 3.25 -5.03 23.79
N ILE A 30 3.50 -6.25 23.30
CA ILE A 30 3.19 -6.64 21.91
C ILE A 30 1.69 -6.93 21.83
N ILE A 31 0.97 -6.08 21.09
CA ILE A 31 -0.47 -6.23 20.86
C ILE A 31 -0.74 -7.13 19.66
N PHE A 32 0.10 -7.01 18.62
CA PHE A 32 0.00 -7.80 17.42
C PHE A 32 1.36 -7.91 16.74
N ALA A 33 1.66 -9.05 16.13
CA ALA A 33 2.81 -9.18 15.25
C ALA A 33 2.52 -10.27 14.21
N ALA A 34 2.70 -9.93 12.93
CA ALA A 34 2.46 -10.87 11.85
C ALA A 34 3.37 -10.60 10.66
N ASN A 35 3.53 -11.65 9.86
CA ASN A 35 4.45 -11.69 8.74
C ASN A 35 3.64 -11.85 7.44
N GLU A 36 4.01 -11.10 6.40
CA GLU A 36 3.25 -10.96 5.17
C GLU A 36 3.09 -12.30 4.45
N GLU A 37 4.11 -13.15 4.49
CA GLU A 37 4.07 -14.49 3.91
C GLU A 37 2.85 -15.30 4.37
N ARG A 38 2.41 -15.13 5.63
CA ARG A 38 1.27 -15.88 6.19
C ARG A 38 -0.05 -15.51 5.49
N PHE A 39 -0.16 -14.28 4.99
CA PHE A 39 -1.36 -13.77 4.32
C PHE A 39 -1.22 -13.76 2.80
N SER A 40 -0.02 -13.55 2.28
CA SER A 40 0.24 -13.57 0.84
C SER A 40 0.34 -15.00 0.29
N ARG A 41 0.77 -15.96 1.13
CA ARG A 41 1.14 -17.33 0.75
C ARG A 41 2.23 -17.38 -0.32
N ILE A 42 3.02 -16.30 -0.44
CA ILE A 42 4.19 -16.20 -1.29
C ILE A 42 5.40 -16.32 -0.36
N LYS A 43 6.22 -17.35 -0.58
CA LYS A 43 7.44 -17.51 0.22
C LYS A 43 8.39 -16.33 0.01
N LEU A 44 8.94 -15.81 1.11
CA LEU A 44 9.90 -14.69 1.09
C LEU A 44 9.31 -13.45 0.43
N ASP A 45 8.04 -13.17 0.73
CA ASP A 45 7.37 -11.97 0.26
C ASP A 45 8.04 -10.73 0.86
N GLY A 46 8.90 -10.10 0.06
CA GLY A 46 9.64 -8.90 0.41
C GLY A 46 9.02 -7.62 -0.16
N ASP A 47 7.78 -7.70 -0.65
CA ASP A 47 6.98 -6.51 -0.99
C ASP A 47 6.40 -5.87 0.29
N PHE A 48 5.68 -4.76 0.14
CA PHE A 48 5.15 -4.02 1.29
C PHE A 48 4.13 -4.88 2.06
N PRO A 49 4.12 -4.87 3.41
CA PRO A 49 3.30 -5.78 4.20
C PRO A 49 1.84 -5.31 4.28
N GLU A 50 1.17 -5.19 3.14
CA GLU A 50 -0.21 -4.68 3.03
C GLU A 50 -1.19 -5.54 3.82
N LYS A 51 -1.15 -6.86 3.62
CA LYS A 51 -2.11 -7.78 4.21
C LYS A 51 -1.89 -7.94 5.71
N SER A 52 -0.64 -7.85 6.16
CA SER A 52 -0.31 -7.87 7.58
C SER A 52 -0.82 -6.63 8.30
N ILE A 53 -0.75 -5.45 7.66
CA ILE A 53 -1.32 -4.21 8.21
C ILE A 53 -2.86 -4.33 8.27
N GLU A 54 -3.49 -4.85 7.22
CA GLU A 54 -4.94 -5.06 7.19
C GLU A 54 -5.38 -6.01 8.31
N ALA A 55 -4.75 -7.18 8.42
CA ALA A 55 -5.02 -8.15 9.47
C ALA A 55 -4.80 -7.59 10.88
N MET A 56 -3.78 -6.73 11.06
CA MET A 56 -3.54 -6.04 12.33
C MET A 56 -4.71 -5.11 12.68
N LEU A 57 -5.17 -4.28 11.74
CA LEU A 57 -6.29 -3.36 11.96
C LEU A 57 -7.57 -4.13 12.25
N ASP A 58 -7.83 -5.20 11.51
CA ASP A 58 -9.02 -6.04 11.70
C ASP A 58 -9.01 -6.76 13.05
N TYR A 59 -7.86 -7.31 13.46
CA TYR A 59 -7.73 -8.03 14.72
C TYR A 59 -7.80 -7.10 15.94
N THR A 60 -7.16 -5.94 15.87
CA THR A 60 -7.02 -5.03 17.02
C THR A 60 -8.14 -4.01 17.12
N GLY A 61 -8.85 -3.72 16.03
CA GLY A 61 -9.89 -2.70 15.95
C GLY A 61 -9.39 -1.27 16.19
N ILE A 62 -8.08 -1.03 16.21
CA ILE A 62 -7.53 0.29 16.47
C ILE A 62 -7.80 1.23 15.29
N ASN A 63 -8.05 2.50 15.59
CA ASN A 63 -8.03 3.53 14.56
C ASN A 63 -6.58 3.85 14.20
N ARG A 64 -6.31 4.08 12.91
CA ARG A 64 -5.01 4.53 12.39
C ARG A 64 -4.53 5.81 13.09
N GLU A 65 -5.46 6.67 13.52
CA GLU A 65 -5.17 7.89 14.29
C GLU A 65 -4.53 7.63 15.66
N ASN A 66 -4.68 6.41 16.21
CA ASN A 66 -4.05 6.03 17.47
C ASN A 66 -2.59 5.56 17.30
N ILE A 67 -2.12 5.40 16.06
CA ILE A 67 -0.73 5.03 15.76
C ILE A 67 0.08 6.31 15.68
N LYS A 68 0.80 6.63 16.75
CA LYS A 68 1.54 7.88 16.88
C LYS A 68 2.95 7.81 16.28
N TYR A 69 3.55 6.63 16.29
CA TYR A 69 4.90 6.40 15.80
C TYR A 69 4.94 5.24 14.83
N VAL A 70 5.74 5.39 13.78
CA VAL A 70 6.07 4.31 12.84
C VAL A 70 7.57 4.06 12.89
N ALA A 71 7.96 2.90 13.39
CA ALA A 71 9.35 2.47 13.49
C ALA A 71 9.71 1.56 12.32
N VAL A 72 10.80 1.86 11.64
CA VAL A 72 11.24 1.09 10.47
C VAL A 72 12.73 0.79 10.62
N PRO A 73 13.16 -0.48 10.79
CA PRO A 73 14.56 -0.81 10.96
C PRO A 73 15.31 -0.48 9.66
N THR A 74 16.31 0.39 9.74
CA THR A 74 17.06 0.88 8.58
C THR A 74 18.56 0.91 8.87
N LEU A 75 19.35 0.43 7.92
CA LEU A 75 20.80 0.65 7.88
C LEU A 75 21.16 1.86 7.01
N ASN A 76 20.27 2.27 6.10
CA ASN A 76 20.50 3.39 5.18
C ASN A 76 19.18 4.08 4.80
N PHE A 77 18.95 5.27 5.35
CA PHE A 77 17.72 6.04 5.25
C PHE A 77 17.28 6.27 3.79
N TYR A 78 18.19 6.72 2.92
CA TYR A 78 17.90 7.06 1.53
C TYR A 78 17.35 5.88 0.73
N LYS A 79 17.94 4.69 0.88
CA LYS A 79 17.48 3.48 0.19
C LYS A 79 16.06 3.11 0.56
N LYS A 80 15.66 3.34 1.82
CA LYS A 80 14.32 2.99 2.27
C LYS A 80 13.28 4.05 1.91
N VAL A 81 13.63 5.33 1.96
CA VAL A 81 12.78 6.41 1.41
C VAL A 81 12.49 6.16 -0.07
N PHE A 82 13.51 5.81 -0.85
CA PHE A 82 13.33 5.45 -2.27
C PHE A 82 12.40 4.24 -2.45
N ARG A 83 12.52 3.20 -1.60
CA ARG A 83 11.60 2.06 -1.64
C ARG A 83 10.16 2.42 -1.27
N PHE A 84 9.96 3.29 -0.28
CA PHE A 84 8.64 3.82 0.05
C PHE A 84 8.06 4.63 -1.11
N SER A 85 8.86 5.48 -1.76
CA SER A 85 8.39 6.23 -2.92
C SER A 85 8.05 5.31 -4.09
N GLU A 86 8.89 4.31 -4.39
CA GLU A 86 8.59 3.29 -5.41
C GLU A 86 7.27 2.58 -5.11
N PHE A 87 7.02 2.22 -3.85
CA PHE A 87 5.75 1.61 -3.41
C PHE A 87 4.56 2.55 -3.63
N ILE A 88 4.62 3.79 -3.12
CA ILE A 88 3.56 4.79 -3.26
C ILE A 88 3.28 5.07 -4.74
N ILE A 89 4.33 5.20 -5.56
CA ILE A 89 4.21 5.42 -7.00
C ILE A 89 3.56 4.22 -7.67
N LYS A 90 4.02 2.99 -7.40
CA LYS A 90 3.45 1.75 -7.95
C LYS A 90 1.96 1.62 -7.61
N GLU A 91 1.59 1.91 -6.36
CA GLU A 91 0.21 1.77 -5.90
C GLU A 91 -0.71 2.87 -6.44
N ARG A 92 -0.21 4.12 -6.49
CA ARG A 92 -0.92 5.22 -7.11
C ARG A 92 -1.08 5.02 -8.62
N LEU A 93 -0.06 4.52 -9.31
CA LEU A 93 -0.14 4.14 -10.72
C LEU A 93 -1.17 3.03 -10.95
N ARG A 94 -1.18 1.99 -10.11
CA ARG A 94 -2.21 0.93 -10.20
C ARG A 94 -3.62 1.47 -10.02
N SER A 95 -3.84 2.40 -9.09
CA SER A 95 -5.13 3.07 -8.92
C SER A 95 -5.51 3.91 -10.15
N LEU A 96 -4.57 4.67 -10.71
CA LEU A 96 -4.79 5.46 -11.94
C LEU A 96 -5.10 4.59 -13.16
N ILE A 97 -4.43 3.44 -13.31
CA ILE A 97 -4.69 2.47 -14.38
C ILE A 97 -6.08 1.83 -14.19
N LYS A 98 -6.52 1.58 -12.95
CA LYS A 98 -7.90 1.13 -12.66
C LYS A 98 -8.96 2.20 -13.01
N ILE A 99 -8.67 3.48 -12.80
CA ILE A 99 -9.53 4.62 -13.15
C ILE A 99 -9.67 4.80 -14.68
N SER A 100 -8.75 4.24 -15.46
CA SER A 100 -8.96 4.04 -16.89
C SER A 100 -10.04 2.96 -17.12
N ASN A 101 -11.28 3.31 -16.82
CA ASN A 101 -12.42 2.86 -17.60
C ASN A 101 -12.17 3.35 -19.04
N LEU A 102 -11.28 2.67 -19.76
CA LEU A 102 -10.97 2.89 -21.16
C LEU A 102 -12.26 2.93 -21.99
N LYS A 103 -13.26 2.14 -21.56
CA LYS A 103 -14.62 2.14 -22.11
C LYS A 103 -15.33 3.49 -21.98
N SER A 104 -15.14 4.21 -20.89
CA SER A 104 -15.78 5.54 -20.67
C SER A 104 -15.09 6.62 -21.50
N ILE A 105 -13.76 6.63 -21.53
CA ILE A 105 -12.99 7.56 -22.38
C ILE A 105 -13.25 7.26 -23.86
N ALA A 106 -13.25 5.99 -24.27
CA ALA A 106 -13.58 5.58 -25.63
C ALA A 106 -15.02 5.97 -26.00
N LYS A 107 -15.99 5.80 -25.08
CA LYS A 107 -17.39 6.20 -25.32
C LYS A 107 -17.55 7.71 -25.48
N LEU A 108 -16.82 8.50 -24.69
CA LEU A 108 -16.78 9.96 -24.85
C LEU A 108 -16.18 10.36 -26.20
N LEU A 109 -15.01 9.82 -26.56
CA LEU A 109 -14.35 10.08 -27.84
C LEU A 109 -15.23 9.65 -29.05
N LEU A 110 -15.89 8.49 -28.97
CA LEU A 110 -16.84 8.03 -30.00
C LEU A 110 -18.07 8.95 -30.09
N SER A 111 -18.58 9.43 -28.95
CA SER A 111 -19.71 10.36 -28.97
C SER A 111 -19.33 11.70 -29.61
N GLU A 112 -18.10 12.16 -29.39
CA GLU A 112 -17.58 13.42 -29.89
C GLU A 112 -17.27 13.34 -31.39
N ALA A 113 -16.69 12.21 -31.85
CA ALA A 113 -16.50 11.92 -33.26
C ALA A 113 -17.84 11.82 -34.02
N LYS A 114 -18.86 11.17 -33.44
CA LYS A 114 -20.19 11.07 -34.05
C LYS A 114 -20.86 12.44 -34.17
N LYS A 115 -20.74 13.28 -33.15
CA LYS A 115 -21.27 14.65 -33.15
C LYS A 115 -20.60 15.50 -34.24
N ASN A 116 -19.28 15.43 -34.39
CA ASN A 116 -18.57 16.17 -35.43
C ASN A 116 -18.87 15.68 -36.86
N PHE A 117 -19.24 14.41 -37.02
CA PHE A 117 -19.64 13.86 -38.32
C PHE A 117 -21.04 14.31 -38.75
N GLU A 118 -21.98 14.47 -37.81
CA GLU A 118 -23.34 14.94 -38.10
C GLU A 118 -23.42 16.46 -38.38
N PHE A 119 -22.46 17.25 -37.88
CA PHE A 119 -22.39 18.71 -38.12
C PHE A 119 -21.50 19.11 -39.32
N GLY A 120 -20.84 18.16 -39.98
CA GLY A 120 -19.96 18.40 -41.14
C GLY A 120 -20.65 18.26 -42.52
N HIS A 121 -21.96 18.10 -42.56
CA HIS A 121 -22.79 18.06 -43.77
C HIS A 121 -23.90 19.11 -43.69
N SER A 122 -23.50 20.38 -43.54
CA SER A 122 -24.36 21.55 -43.66
C SER A 122 -23.63 22.62 -44.45
#